data_AF-A0A0Q9PEE2-F1
#
_entry.id   AF-A0A0Q9PEE2-F1
#
_cell.length_a   1.000
_cell.length_b   1.000
_cell.length_c   1.000
_cell.angle_alpha   90.00
_cell.angle_beta   90.00
_cell.angle_gamma   90.00
#
_symmetry.space_group_name_H-M   'P 1'
#
loop_
_entity.id
_entity.type
_entity.pdbx_description
1 polymer ?
#
loop_
_entity_poly.entity_id
_entity_poly.type
_entity_poly.pdbx_seq_one_letter_code
_entity_poly.pdbx_strand_id
1 'polypeptide(L)'
;MTDYIQAWQCIGCGKIEAPQPCIGVCRDKKILVVGKDEHERALAEGEALRAQLGKAHAMLQRFGLARPREGQWERSWLALQVELREALAVLESALPPAP
;
A
#
# COMPACT_ATOMS: atom_id res chain seq x y z
N MET A 1 7.23 11.85 8.64
CA MET A 1 7.00 13.00 7.73
C MET A 1 8.09 12.88 6.68
N THR A 2 7.73 12.47 5.46
CA THR A 2 8.70 12.24 4.40
C THR A 2 9.12 13.57 3.81
N ASP A 3 10.26 14.10 4.27
CA ASP A 3 10.80 15.32 3.72
C ASP A 3 11.49 15.02 2.39
N TYR A 4 10.96 15.60 1.32
CA TYR A 4 11.55 15.50 0.00
C TYR A 4 12.86 16.28 -0.06
N ILE A 5 13.93 15.62 -0.49
CA ILE A 5 15.22 16.24 -0.73
C ILE A 5 15.26 16.70 -2.18
N GLN A 6 15.66 17.95 -2.40
CA GLN A 6 15.83 18.48 -3.75
C GLN A 6 17.20 18.08 -4.28
N ALA A 7 17.25 17.55 -5.50
CA ALA A 7 18.48 17.25 -6.20
C ALA A 7 18.37 17.69 -7.67
N TRP A 8 19.51 17.77 -8.35
CA TRP A 8 19.57 18.03 -9.80
C TRP A 8 19.97 16.76 -10.53
N GLN A 9 19.19 16.41 -11.57
CA GLN A 9 19.47 15.25 -12.42
C GLN A 9 19.60 15.66 -13.88
N CYS A 10 20.67 15.20 -14.55
CA CYS A 10 20.81 15.36 -15.99
C CYS A 10 19.75 14.51 -16.73
N ILE A 11 18.94 15.12 -17.59
CA ILE A 11 17.91 14.42 -18.36
C ILE A 11 18.47 13.55 -19.50
N GLY A 12 19.75 13.74 -19.85
CA GLY A 12 20.43 12.96 -20.89
C GLY A 12 21.07 11.69 -20.39
N CYS A 13 21.83 11.76 -19.28
CA CYS A 13 22.60 10.63 -18.76
C CYS A 13 22.17 10.15 -17.36
N GLY A 14 21.21 10.81 -16.72
CA GLY A 14 20.67 10.41 -15.41
C GLY A 14 21.54 10.73 -14.20
N LYS A 15 22.70 11.39 -14.37
CA LYS A 15 23.62 11.78 -13.29
C LYS A 15 22.94 12.69 -12.26
N ILE A 16 23.12 12.40 -10.97
CA ILE A 16 22.68 13.20 -9.82
C ILE A 16 23.93 13.78 -9.15
N GLU A 17 23.99 15.10 -8.96
CA GLU A 17 25.10 15.93 -8.40
C GLU A 17 26.42 15.20 -8.01
N ALA A 18 27.51 15.44 -8.76
CA ALA A 18 28.88 15.06 -8.39
C ALA A 18 29.95 15.92 -9.12
N PRO A 19 31.13 16.19 -8.50
CA PRO A 19 32.13 17.20 -8.92
C PRO A 19 32.91 16.91 -10.21
N GLN A 20 32.66 15.78 -10.89
CA GLN A 20 33.34 15.46 -12.15
C GLN A 20 32.79 16.31 -13.31
N PRO A 21 33.66 16.83 -14.20
CA PRO A 21 33.27 17.76 -15.25
C PRO A 21 32.27 17.12 -16.21
N CYS A 22 31.13 17.79 -16.38
CA CYS A 22 30.14 17.45 -17.38
C CYS A 22 30.70 17.75 -18.78
N ILE A 23 30.54 16.84 -19.74
CA ILE A 23 30.96 17.01 -21.15
C ILE A 23 30.08 18.02 -21.93
N GLY A 24 29.30 18.84 -21.23
CA GLY A 24 28.62 20.02 -21.80
C GLY A 24 27.33 19.77 -22.59
N VAL A 25 26.82 18.53 -22.66
CA VAL A 25 25.56 18.20 -23.36
C VAL A 25 24.37 17.93 -22.43
N CYS A 26 24.59 17.90 -21.12
CA CYS A 26 23.52 17.66 -20.15
C CYS A 26 22.66 18.91 -19.90
N ARG A 27 21.34 18.70 -19.88
CA ARG A 27 20.37 19.63 -19.29
C ARG A 27 19.91 19.06 -17.96
N ASP A 28 20.04 19.82 -16.89
CA ASP A 28 19.64 19.37 -15.56
C ASP A 28 18.19 19.76 -15.26
N LYS A 29 17.48 18.87 -14.58
CA LYS A 29 16.15 19.12 -14.04
C LYS A 29 16.17 18.91 -12.54
N LYS A 30 15.49 19.81 -11.83
CA LYS A 30 15.21 19.64 -10.41
C LYS A 30 14.31 18.42 -10.20
N ILE A 31 14.77 17.50 -9.37
CA ILE A 31 14.02 16.32 -8.94
C ILE A 31 13.83 16.34 -7.44
N LEU A 32 12.87 15.55 -6.98
CA LEU A 32 12.65 15.27 -5.57
C LEU A 32 13.05 13.83 -5.32
N VAL A 33 13.87 13.62 -4.30
CA VAL A 33 14.30 12.29 -3.86
C VAL A 33 13.88 12.08 -2.42
N VAL A 34 13.76 10.82 -2.04
CA VAL A 34 13.49 10.36 -0.68
C VAL A 34 14.65 9.44 -0.26
N GLY A 35 14.97 9.44 1.03
CA GLY A 35 15.97 8.52 1.56
C GLY A 35 15.57 7.06 1.30
N LYS A 36 16.56 6.21 1.02
CA LYS A 36 16.32 4.78 0.73
C LYS A 36 15.46 4.12 1.81
N ASP A 37 15.84 4.26 3.07
CA ASP A 37 15.15 3.59 4.19
C ASP A 37 13.70 4.06 4.33
N GLU A 38 13.43 5.34 4.06
CA GLU A 38 12.06 5.89 4.06
C GLU A 38 11.23 5.33 2.91
N HIS A 39 11.83 5.18 1.72
CA HIS A 39 11.18 4.54 0.59
C HIS A 39 10.87 3.06 0.87
N GLU A 40 11.83 2.32 1.42
CA GLU A 40 11.66 0.91 1.76
C GLU A 40 10.60 0.70 2.85
N ARG A 41 10.55 1.57 3.87
CA ARG A 41 9.47 1.56 4.88
C ARG A 41 8.10 1.76 4.24
N ALA A 42 7.96 2.78 3.39
CA ALA A 42 6.68 3.06 2.72
C ALA A 42 6.23 1.90 1.81
N LEU A 43 7.17 1.23 1.14
CA LEU A 43 6.87 0.03 0.36
C LEU A 43 6.39 -1.12 1.25
N ALA A 44 7.08 -1.39 2.35
CA ALA A 44 6.73 -2.46 3.29
C ALA A 44 5.35 -2.22 3.95
N GLU A 45 5.07 -0.98 4.37
CA GLU A 45 3.74 -0.58 4.87
C GLU A 45 2.66 -0.78 3.79
N GLY A 46 2.94 -0.37 2.55
CA GLY A 46 2.04 -0.56 1.42
C GLY A 46 1.77 -2.05 1.12
N GLU A 47 2.77 -2.91 1.22
CA GLU A 47 2.61 -4.36 1.06
C GLU A 47 1.77 -4.97 2.19
N ALA A 48 2.02 -4.57 3.44
CA ALA A 48 1.25 -5.02 4.59
C ALA A 48 -0.24 -4.65 4.47
N LEU A 49 -0.54 -3.39 4.08
CA LEU A 49 -1.91 -2.93 3.84
C LEU A 49 -2.58 -3.70 2.70
N ARG A 50 -1.88 -3.94 1.58
CA ARG A 50 -2.40 -4.75 0.48
C ARG A 50 -2.72 -6.19 0.90
N ALA A 51 -1.85 -6.79 1.71
CA ALA A 51 -2.08 -8.14 2.23
C ALA A 51 -3.31 -8.22 3.14
N GLN A 52 -3.48 -7.24 4.05
CA GLN A 52 -4.65 -7.14 4.92
C GLN A 52 -5.93 -6.91 4.12
N LEU A 53 -5.91 -6.01 3.13
CA LEU A 53 -7.04 -5.78 2.23
C LEU A 53 -7.41 -7.03 1.43
N GLY A 54 -6.40 -7.75 0.90
CA GLY A 54 -6.62 -9.01 0.18
C GLY A 54 -7.27 -10.07 1.07
N LYS A 55 -6.84 -10.17 2.34
CA LYS A 55 -7.45 -11.08 3.32
C LYS A 55 -8.91 -10.71 3.58
N ALA A 56 -9.20 -9.45 3.88
CA ALA A 56 -10.56 -8.99 4.13
C ALA A 56 -11.46 -9.20 2.89
N HIS A 57 -10.95 -8.90 1.69
CA HIS A 57 -11.66 -9.12 0.44
C HIS A 57 -12.06 -10.59 0.26
N ALA A 58 -11.12 -11.52 0.48
CA ALA A 58 -11.40 -12.96 0.37
C ALA A 58 -12.50 -13.41 1.35
N MET A 59 -12.51 -12.88 2.57
CA MET A 59 -13.54 -13.17 3.57
C MET A 59 -14.92 -12.63 3.15
N LEU A 60 -14.97 -11.38 2.67
CA LEU A 60 -16.21 -10.76 2.20
C LEU A 60 -16.76 -11.38 0.91
N GLN A 61 -15.88 -11.86 0.03
CA GLN A 61 -16.28 -12.55 -1.19
C GLN A 61 -17.07 -13.83 -0.88
N ARG A 62 -16.73 -14.56 0.20
CA ARG A 62 -17.50 -15.72 0.65
C ARG A 62 -18.92 -15.34 1.05
N PHE A 63 -19.12 -14.19 1.70
CA PHE A 63 -20.45 -13.67 2.01
C PHE A 63 -21.25 -13.35 0.75
N GLY A 64 -20.66 -12.61 -0.20
CA GLY A 64 -21.35 -12.24 -1.44
C GLY A 64 -21.78 -13.44 -2.30
N LEU A 65 -21.02 -14.53 -2.24
CA LEU A 65 -21.29 -15.77 -2.98
C LEU A 65 -22.12 -16.79 -2.19
N ALA A 66 -22.38 -16.57 -0.90
CA ALA A 66 -23.10 -17.52 -0.08
C ALA A 66 -24.54 -17.73 -0.60
N ARG A 67 -24.94 -18.99 -0.69
CA ARG A 67 -26.31 -19.42 -1.00
C ARG A 67 -26.73 -20.45 0.04
N PRO A 68 -27.45 -20.05 1.10
CA PRO A 68 -27.87 -21.00 2.12
C PRO A 68 -28.81 -22.05 1.52
N ARG A 69 -28.69 -23.28 1.99
CA ARG A 69 -29.68 -24.33 1.69
C ARG A 69 -31.00 -24.00 2.37
N GLU A 70 -32.08 -24.52 1.81
CA GLU A 70 -33.41 -24.41 2.41
C GLU A 70 -33.40 -24.93 3.86
N GLY A 71 -34.03 -24.17 4.76
CA GLY A 71 -34.03 -24.46 6.21
C GLY A 71 -32.70 -24.23 6.95
N GLN A 72 -31.62 -23.82 6.27
CA GLN A 72 -30.29 -23.59 6.90
C GLN A 72 -29.85 -22.13 6.88
N TRP A 73 -30.77 -21.20 6.60
CA TRP A 73 -30.47 -19.78 6.47
C TRP A 73 -29.95 -19.19 7.79
N GLU A 74 -30.54 -19.54 8.94
CA GLU A 74 -30.12 -19.03 10.27
C GLU A 74 -28.69 -19.45 10.61
N ARG A 75 -28.38 -20.74 10.43
CA ARG A 75 -27.04 -21.27 10.68
C ARG A 75 -26.01 -20.63 9.77
N SER A 76 -26.34 -20.47 8.49
CA SER A 76 -25.46 -19.83 7.50
C SER A 76 -25.26 -18.35 7.83
N TRP A 77 -26.32 -17.66 8.22
CA TRP A 77 -26.30 -16.26 8.65
C TRP A 77 -25.41 -16.03 9.87
N LEU A 78 -25.54 -16.85 10.92
CA LEU A 78 -24.71 -16.77 12.12
C LEU A 78 -23.23 -17.01 11.81
N ALA A 79 -22.92 -18.01 10.98
CA ALA A 79 -21.54 -18.27 10.55
C ALA A 79 -20.95 -17.07 9.79
N LEU A 80 -21.73 -16.49 8.87
CA LEU A 80 -21.33 -15.31 8.11
C LEU A 80 -21.13 -14.07 8.99
N GLN A 81 -21.93 -13.87 10.04
CA GLN A 81 -21.72 -12.78 11.00
C GLN A 81 -20.41 -12.93 11.80
N VAL A 82 -19.98 -14.15 12.09
CA VAL A 82 -18.67 -14.40 12.72
C VAL A 82 -17.55 -13.99 11.76
N GLU A 83 -17.58 -14.49 10.52
CA GLU A 83 -16.58 -14.16 9.51
C GLU A 83 -16.54 -12.66 9.19
N LEU A 84 -17.69 -11.99 9.16
CA LEU A 84 -17.77 -10.55 8.92
C LEU A 84 -17.10 -9.75 10.04
N ARG A 85 -17.30 -10.14 11.31
CA ARG A 85 -16.62 -9.48 12.44
C ARG A 85 -15.11 -9.65 12.37
N GLU A 86 -14.63 -10.80 11.95
CA GLU A 86 -13.20 -11.03 11.74
C GLU A 86 -12.66 -10.19 10.58
N ALA A 87 -13.41 -10.07 9.47
CA ALA A 87 -13.01 -9.22 8.35
C ALA A 87 -12.94 -7.74 8.75
N LEU A 88 -13.90 -7.26 9.55
CA LEU A 88 -13.89 -5.91 10.11
C LEU A 88 -12.69 -5.68 11.03
N ALA A 89 -12.37 -6.63 11.92
CA ALA A 89 -11.19 -6.52 12.79
C ALA A 89 -9.88 -6.44 11.98
N VAL A 90 -9.76 -7.21 10.87
CA VAL A 90 -8.61 -7.11 9.95
C VAL A 90 -8.52 -5.71 9.34
N LEU A 91 -9.66 -5.13 8.92
CA LEU A 91 -9.69 -3.79 8.34
C LEU A 91 -9.41 -2.69 9.38
N GLU A 92 -9.92 -2.82 10.60
CA GLU A 92 -9.63 -1.89 11.69
C GLU A 92 -8.15 -1.87 12.05
N SER A 93 -7.48 -3.04 12.04
CA SER A 93 -6.03 -3.10 12.24
C SER A 93 -5.21 -2.47 11.10
N ALA A 94 -5.83 -2.26 9.94
CA ALA A 94 -5.24 -1.62 8.77
C ALA A 94 -5.47 -0.11 8.74
N LEU A 95 -6.42 0.41 9.53
CA LEU A 95 -6.67 1.84 9.58
C LEU A 95 -5.52 2.54 10.32
N PRO A 96 -5.02 3.67 9.79
CA PRO A 96 -4.14 4.52 10.60
C PRO A 96 -4.89 4.98 11.85
N PRO A 97 -4.19 5.18 12.99
CA PRO A 97 -4.81 5.76 14.17
C PRO A 97 -5.45 7.12 13.82
N ALA A 98 -6.61 7.39 14.39
CA ALA A 98 -7.29 8.66 14.20
C ALA A 98 -6.36 9.84 14.56
N PRO A 99 -6.44 10.98 13.84
CA PRO A 99 -5.60 12.14 14.10
C PRO A 99 -5.80 12.74 15.49
#